data_AF-A0A529Y4F3-F1
#
_entry.id   AF-A0A529Y4F3-F1
#
_cell.length_a   1.000
_cell.length_b   1.000
_cell.length_c   1.000
_cell.angle_alpha   90.00
_cell.angle_beta   90.00
_cell.angle_gamma   90.00
#
_symmetry.space_group_name_H-M   'P 1'
#
loop_
_entity.id
_entity.type
_entity.pdbx_description
1 polymer ?
#
loop_
_entity_poly.entity_id
_entity_poly.type
_entity_poly.pdbx_seq_one_letter_code
_entity_poly.pdbx_strand_id
1 'polypeptide(L)'
;IESVRVLTLGQKLGVSRSSFYWYFESRQDLLDQLLKHWHETNTTAIVERARRPADTIIMGVMNVFECWADERLFDPRLDFAVREWARRSDDVRRMIDKADEERLLAIRDMYRRHGYESEDAFIRARVLYYMQIGYYVLDLKEPVEARVSHLAAYLRSFTGLEPSEADVAHFMRFIAAR
;
A
#
# COMPACT_ATOMS: atom_id res chain seq x y z
N ILE A 1 16.93 3.38 11.95
CA ILE A 1 17.02 2.02 12.57
C ILE A 1 18.19 1.90 13.52
N GLU A 2 19.36 2.42 13.17
CA GLU A 2 20.44 2.64 14.13
C GLU A 2 20.00 3.53 15.31
N SER A 3 19.02 4.41 15.08
CA SER A 3 18.33 5.23 16.09
C SER A 3 17.31 4.47 16.96
N VAL A 4 16.92 3.25 16.61
CA VAL A 4 16.02 2.40 17.43
C VAL A 4 16.89 1.69 18.47
N ARG A 5 17.38 2.45 19.44
CA ARG A 5 17.95 1.91 20.67
C ARG A 5 16.82 1.82 21.70
N VAL A 6 16.70 0.68 22.38
CA VAL A 6 15.64 0.43 23.37
C VAL A 6 15.52 1.56 24.39
N LEU A 7 16.65 2.12 24.84
CA LEU A 7 16.67 3.27 25.76
C LEU A 7 16.10 4.55 25.13
N THR A 8 16.45 4.85 23.89
CA THR A 8 15.94 6.02 23.16
C THR A 8 14.46 5.89 22.85
N LEU A 9 13.99 4.68 22.54
CA LEU A 9 12.58 4.40 22.31
C LEU A 9 11.77 4.46 23.61
N GLY A 10 12.29 3.88 24.70
CA GLY A 10 11.69 3.96 26.03
C GLY A 10 11.52 5.40 26.51
N GLN A 11 12.54 6.25 26.32
CA GLN A 11 12.44 7.68 26.63
C GLN A 11 11.38 8.40 25.79
N LYS A 12 11.31 8.13 24.47
CA LYS A 12 10.30 8.73 23.58
C LYS A 12 8.87 8.29 23.91
N LEU A 13 8.71 7.05 24.36
CA LEU A 13 7.43 6.46 24.72
C LEU A 13 7.06 6.71 26.19
N GLY A 14 7.93 7.36 26.98
CA GLY A 14 7.72 7.61 28.41
C GLY A 14 7.72 6.34 29.26
N VAL A 15 8.26 5.23 28.77
CA VAL A 15 8.27 3.93 29.45
C VAL A 15 9.67 3.59 29.97
N SER A 16 9.71 2.94 31.14
CA SER A 16 10.96 2.43 31.71
C SER A 16 11.54 1.29 30.86
N ARG A 17 12.83 1.00 31.01
CA ARG A 17 13.46 -0.17 30.38
C ARG A 17 12.74 -1.47 30.77
N SER A 18 12.34 -1.60 32.03
CA SER A 18 11.60 -2.77 32.51
C SER A 18 10.20 -2.87 31.89
N SER A 19 9.52 -1.73 31.71
CA SER A 19 8.22 -1.66 31.03
C SER A 19 8.32 -1.97 29.54
N PHE A 20 9.45 -1.64 28.88
CA PHE A 20 9.68 -2.02 27.49
C PHE A 20 9.72 -3.55 27.32
N TYR A 21 10.45 -4.25 28.19
CA TYR A 21 10.57 -5.72 28.12
C TYR A 21 9.29 -6.48 28.50
N TRP A 22 8.29 -5.78 29.05
CA TRP A 22 6.94 -6.33 29.19
C TRP A 22 6.19 -6.42 27.85
N TYR A 23 6.51 -5.54 26.88
CA TYR A 23 5.87 -5.52 25.57
C TYR A 23 6.70 -6.24 24.50
N PHE A 24 8.03 -6.19 24.60
CA PHE A 24 8.94 -6.77 23.62
C PHE A 24 10.06 -7.54 24.30
N GLU A 25 10.22 -8.82 23.97
CA GLU A 25 11.23 -9.69 24.56
C GLU A 25 12.66 -9.22 24.26
N SER A 26 12.83 -8.57 23.10
CA SER A 26 14.11 -7.99 22.68
C SER A 26 13.90 -6.85 21.68
N ARG A 27 15.01 -6.18 21.33
CA ARG A 27 15.02 -5.24 20.19
C ARG A 27 14.64 -5.95 18.88
N GLN A 28 15.08 -7.20 18.70
CA GLN A 28 14.77 -7.96 17.49
C GLN A 28 13.27 -8.28 17.43
N ASP A 29 12.69 -8.68 18.55
CA ASP A 29 11.24 -8.94 18.66
C ASP A 29 10.41 -7.70 18.30
N LEU A 30 10.77 -6.52 18.81
CA LEU A 30 10.15 -5.25 18.37
C LEU A 30 10.25 -5.05 16.85
N LEU A 31 11.43 -5.28 16.28
CA LEU A 31 11.69 -5.11 14.85
C LEU A 31 10.87 -6.09 14.01
N ASP A 32 10.75 -7.34 14.45
CA ASP A 32 9.95 -8.37 13.79
C ASP A 32 8.45 -8.04 13.87
N GLN A 33 7.97 -7.59 15.02
CA GLN A 33 6.58 -7.15 15.20
C GLN A 33 6.25 -5.91 14.34
N LEU A 34 7.20 -4.98 14.18
CA LEU A 34 7.03 -3.83 13.27
C LEU A 34 6.90 -4.27 11.81
N LEU A 35 7.72 -5.23 11.37
CA LEU A 35 7.64 -5.76 10.01
C LEU A 35 6.35 -6.55 9.78
N LYS A 36 5.90 -7.30 10.78
CA LYS A 36 4.61 -7.98 10.76
C LYS A 36 3.47 -6.97 10.63
N HIS A 37 3.46 -5.93 11.47
CA HIS A 37 2.45 -4.87 11.41
C HIS A 37 2.45 -4.15 10.06
N TRP A 38 3.63 -3.83 9.50
CA TRP A 38 3.74 -3.26 8.16
C TRP A 38 3.13 -4.17 7.09
N HIS A 39 3.41 -5.48 7.14
CA HIS A 39 2.82 -6.42 6.18
C HIS A 39 1.30 -6.53 6.34
N GLU A 40 0.81 -6.64 7.58
CA GLU A 40 -0.63 -6.70 7.89
C GLU A 40 -1.37 -5.44 7.41
N THR A 41 -0.80 -4.26 7.61
CA THR A 41 -1.41 -2.99 7.16
C THR A 41 -1.28 -2.80 5.65
N ASN A 42 -0.06 -2.84 5.10
CA ASN A 42 0.21 -2.36 3.75
C ASN A 42 0.14 -3.44 2.66
N THR A 43 0.27 -4.72 3.01
CA THR A 43 0.13 -5.83 2.04
C THR A 43 -1.29 -6.36 2.01
N THR A 44 -1.82 -6.73 3.17
CA THR A 44 -3.11 -7.41 3.27
C THR A 44 -4.23 -6.57 2.68
N ALA A 45 -4.28 -5.27 2.98
CA ALA A 45 -5.31 -4.39 2.45
C ALA A 45 -5.34 -4.35 0.90
N ILE A 46 -4.17 -4.21 0.26
CA ILE A 46 -4.09 -4.22 -1.22
C ILE A 46 -4.54 -5.56 -1.78
N VAL A 47 -4.08 -6.66 -1.18
CA VAL A 47 -4.44 -8.02 -1.61
C VAL A 47 -5.94 -8.25 -1.48
N GLU A 48 -6.55 -7.86 -0.35
CA GLU A 48 -7.99 -7.98 -0.11
C GLU A 48 -8.80 -7.13 -1.08
N ARG A 49 -8.39 -5.89 -1.32
CA ARG A 49 -9.07 -4.99 -2.26
C ARG A 49 -8.98 -5.47 -3.69
N ALA A 50 -7.81 -5.96 -4.10
CA ALA A 50 -7.63 -6.56 -5.42
C ALA A 50 -8.40 -7.88 -5.57
N ARG A 51 -8.71 -8.60 -4.48
CA ARG A 51 -9.52 -9.84 -4.49
C ARG A 51 -11.01 -9.61 -4.33
N ARG A 52 -11.43 -8.43 -3.87
CA ARG A 52 -12.84 -8.09 -3.67
C ARG A 52 -13.60 -8.27 -4.99
N PRO A 53 -14.77 -8.95 -4.99
CA PRO A 53 -15.62 -9.02 -6.16
C PRO A 53 -15.98 -7.62 -6.68
N ALA A 54 -15.96 -7.46 -7.99
CA ALA A 54 -16.34 -6.24 -8.69
C ALA A 54 -17.02 -6.64 -9.99
N ASP A 55 -18.04 -5.88 -10.40
CA ASP A 55 -18.75 -6.17 -11.66
C ASP A 55 -17.93 -5.74 -12.88
N THR A 56 -17.07 -4.74 -12.71
CA THR A 56 -16.19 -4.21 -13.75
C THR A 56 -14.76 -4.06 -13.26
N ILE A 57 -13.80 -4.06 -14.18
CA ILE A 57 -12.40 -3.77 -13.86
C ILE A 57 -12.19 -2.35 -13.33
N ILE A 58 -13.01 -1.39 -13.76
CA ILE A 58 -13.01 -0.01 -13.23
C ILE A 58 -13.29 -0.04 -11.73
N MET A 59 -14.32 -0.76 -11.30
CA MET A 59 -14.60 -0.98 -9.88
C MET A 59 -13.48 -1.75 -9.17
N GLY A 60 -12.89 -2.76 -9.81
CA GLY A 60 -11.74 -3.48 -9.28
C GLY A 60 -10.54 -2.55 -8.99
N VAL A 61 -10.17 -1.70 -9.94
CA VAL A 61 -9.10 -0.70 -9.77
C VAL A 61 -9.48 0.32 -8.69
N MET A 62 -10.73 0.77 -8.63
CA MET A 62 -11.19 1.67 -7.56
C MET A 62 -11.10 1.03 -6.18
N ASN A 63 -11.37 -0.26 -6.03
CA ASN A 63 -11.14 -0.96 -4.76
C ASN A 63 -9.68 -0.83 -4.32
N VAL A 64 -8.72 -0.96 -5.24
CA VAL A 64 -7.29 -0.78 -4.94
C VAL A 64 -6.97 0.69 -4.63
N PHE A 65 -7.60 1.64 -5.32
CA PHE A 65 -7.43 3.07 -5.04
C PHE A 65 -7.88 3.44 -3.62
N GLU A 66 -8.82 2.72 -3.02
CA GLU A 66 -9.20 2.91 -1.61
C GLU A 66 -7.99 2.84 -0.68
N CYS A 67 -7.04 1.93 -0.96
CA CYS A 67 -5.82 1.80 -0.16
C CYS A 67 -4.96 3.06 -0.19
N TRP A 68 -5.00 3.81 -1.29
CA TRP A 68 -4.16 4.99 -1.47
C TRP A 68 -4.81 6.27 -0.97
N ALA A 69 -6.14 6.25 -0.83
CA ALA A 69 -6.95 7.33 -0.31
C ALA A 69 -7.18 7.24 1.21
N ASP A 70 -6.84 6.12 1.85
CA ASP A 70 -6.97 5.94 3.31
C ASP A 70 -5.69 5.38 3.93
N GLU A 71 -4.99 6.21 4.70
CA GLU A 71 -3.74 5.83 5.37
C GLU A 71 -3.90 4.67 6.36
N ARG A 72 -5.13 4.36 6.81
CA ARG A 72 -5.40 3.17 7.64
C ARG A 72 -5.32 1.87 6.86
N LEU A 73 -5.48 1.93 5.53
CA LEU A 73 -5.37 0.78 4.63
C LEU A 73 -3.97 0.67 4.03
N PHE A 74 -3.22 1.76 3.96
CA PHE A 74 -1.82 1.74 3.55
C PHE A 74 -1.11 2.95 4.16
N ASP A 75 -0.16 2.73 5.06
CA ASP A 75 0.63 3.82 5.64
C ASP A 75 1.86 4.08 4.74
N PRO A 76 1.91 5.19 3.97
CA PRO A 76 3.03 5.45 3.06
C PRO A 76 4.33 5.76 3.80
N ARG A 77 4.24 6.32 5.01
CA ARG A 77 5.40 6.69 5.81
C ARG A 77 6.05 5.45 6.41
N LEU A 78 5.24 4.52 6.88
CA LEU A 78 5.70 3.21 7.34
C LEU A 78 6.33 2.41 6.19
N ASP A 79 5.69 2.38 5.02
CA ASP A 79 6.25 1.70 3.83
C ASP A 79 7.62 2.27 3.46
N PHE A 80 7.73 3.59 3.39
CA PHE A 80 8.97 4.27 3.09
C PHE A 80 10.06 3.94 4.13
N ALA A 81 9.73 3.97 5.42
CA ALA A 81 10.68 3.65 6.49
C ALA A 81 11.19 2.19 6.40
N VAL A 82 10.33 1.24 6.06
CA VAL A 82 10.69 -0.17 5.87
C VAL A 82 11.53 -0.35 4.59
N ARG A 83 11.24 0.38 3.50
CA ARG A 83 12.08 0.37 2.30
C ARG A 83 13.47 0.96 2.54
N GLU A 84 13.57 2.03 3.34
CA GLU A 84 14.86 2.58 3.76
C GLU A 84 15.66 1.64 4.66
N TRP A 85 14.96 0.84 5.49
CA TRP A 85 15.59 -0.26 6.24
C TRP A 85 16.22 -1.28 5.30
N ALA A 86 15.48 -1.74 4.31
CA ALA A 86 15.91 -2.79 3.39
C ALA A 86 17.22 -2.45 2.66
N ARG A 87 17.56 -1.17 2.49
CA ARG A 87 18.86 -0.74 1.93
C ARG A 87 20.07 -1.22 2.74
N ARG A 88 19.88 -1.57 4.01
CA ARG A 88 20.94 -1.99 4.95
C ARG A 88 20.68 -3.37 5.56
N SER A 89 19.66 -4.10 5.09
CA SER A 89 19.29 -5.41 5.63
C SER A 89 18.70 -6.30 4.55
N ASP A 90 19.45 -7.34 4.18
CA ASP A 90 19.04 -8.30 3.15
C ASP A 90 17.79 -9.09 3.57
N ASP A 91 17.63 -9.35 4.86
CA ASP A 91 16.47 -10.05 5.40
C ASP A 91 15.19 -9.24 5.17
N VAL A 92 15.24 -7.94 5.49
CA VAL A 92 14.11 -7.03 5.24
C VAL A 92 13.88 -6.81 3.76
N ARG A 93 14.95 -6.74 2.94
CA ARG A 93 14.81 -6.71 1.49
C ARG A 93 14.00 -7.91 0.98
N ARG A 94 14.32 -9.13 1.42
CA ARG A 94 13.58 -10.34 1.02
C ARG A 94 12.11 -10.29 1.45
N MET A 95 11.82 -9.73 2.61
CA MET A 95 10.42 -9.54 3.07
C MET A 95 9.65 -8.54 2.18
N ILE A 96 10.30 -7.45 1.77
CA ILE A 96 9.69 -6.48 0.85
C ILE A 96 9.46 -7.11 -0.52
N ASP A 97 10.44 -7.84 -1.04
CA ASP A 97 10.32 -8.47 -2.36
C ASP A 97 9.14 -9.45 -2.39
N LYS A 98 8.97 -10.25 -1.33
CA LYS A 98 7.82 -11.14 -1.17
C LYS A 98 6.49 -10.38 -1.07
N ALA A 99 6.43 -9.31 -0.29
CA ALA A 99 5.22 -8.49 -0.16
C ALA A 99 4.84 -7.81 -1.49
N ASP A 100 5.82 -7.28 -2.22
CA ASP A 100 5.62 -6.66 -3.53
C ASP A 100 5.14 -7.71 -4.55
N GLU A 101 5.68 -8.93 -4.53
CA GLU A 101 5.20 -10.06 -5.34
C GLU A 101 3.75 -10.41 -4.99
N GLU A 102 3.39 -10.56 -3.71
CA GLU A 102 2.03 -10.85 -3.26
C GLU A 102 1.01 -9.79 -3.75
N ARG A 103 1.35 -8.50 -3.64
CA ARG A 103 0.51 -7.39 -4.11
C ARG A 103 0.35 -7.44 -5.63
N LEU A 104 1.44 -7.60 -6.37
CA LEU A 104 1.43 -7.64 -7.83
C LEU A 104 0.65 -8.84 -8.36
N LEU A 105 0.80 -10.01 -7.74
CA LEU A 105 0.03 -11.20 -8.10
C LEU A 105 -1.47 -10.96 -7.89
N ALA A 106 -1.88 -10.40 -6.76
CA ALA A 106 -3.28 -10.11 -6.48
C ALA A 106 -3.88 -9.11 -7.50
N ILE A 107 -3.16 -8.04 -7.82
CA ILE A 107 -3.59 -7.03 -8.81
C ILE A 107 -3.61 -7.64 -10.23
N ARG A 108 -2.61 -8.44 -10.61
CA ARG A 108 -2.61 -9.15 -11.90
C ARG A 108 -3.83 -10.05 -12.02
N ASP A 109 -4.10 -10.83 -10.98
CA ASP A 109 -5.22 -11.77 -10.97
C ASP A 109 -6.56 -11.03 -11.02
N MET A 110 -6.65 -9.82 -10.46
CA MET A 110 -7.79 -8.92 -10.65
C MET A 110 -8.02 -8.62 -12.12
N TYR A 111 -7.00 -8.14 -12.85
CA TYR A 111 -7.12 -7.90 -14.29
C TYR A 111 -7.50 -9.18 -15.06
N ARG A 112 -6.88 -10.33 -14.74
CA ARG A 112 -7.21 -11.62 -15.40
C ARG A 112 -8.67 -12.02 -15.23
N ARG A 113 -9.26 -11.82 -14.04
CA ARG A 113 -10.68 -12.12 -13.80
C ARG A 113 -11.64 -11.26 -14.64
N HIS A 114 -11.17 -10.10 -15.12
CA HIS A 114 -11.92 -9.22 -16.01
C HIS A 114 -11.54 -9.37 -17.49
N GLY A 115 -10.90 -10.48 -17.87
CA GLY A 115 -10.68 -10.84 -19.28
C GLY A 115 -9.43 -10.25 -19.93
N TYR A 116 -8.53 -9.62 -19.16
CA TYR A 116 -7.26 -9.12 -19.70
C TYR A 116 -6.33 -10.28 -20.02
N GLU A 117 -5.60 -10.22 -21.13
CA GLU A 117 -4.60 -11.21 -21.49
C GLU A 117 -3.44 -11.27 -20.49
N SER A 118 -2.72 -12.40 -20.45
CA SER A 118 -1.75 -12.68 -19.38
C SER A 118 -0.66 -11.61 -19.27
N GLU A 119 -0.11 -11.19 -20.41
CA GLU A 119 0.93 -10.16 -20.45
C GLU A 119 0.37 -8.77 -20.11
N ASP A 120 -0.78 -8.40 -20.68
CA ASP A 120 -1.40 -7.09 -20.42
C ASP A 120 -1.81 -6.95 -18.94
N ALA A 121 -2.40 -7.99 -18.35
CA ALA A 121 -2.73 -8.02 -16.92
C ALA A 121 -1.47 -7.86 -16.04
N PHE A 122 -0.37 -8.52 -16.41
CA PHE A 122 0.90 -8.42 -15.69
C PHE A 122 1.49 -7.00 -15.77
N ILE A 123 1.53 -6.41 -16.97
CA ILE A 123 2.08 -5.08 -17.19
C ILE A 123 1.21 -4.02 -16.51
N ARG A 124 -0.11 -4.10 -16.63
CA ARG A 124 -1.04 -3.18 -15.95
C ARG A 124 -0.93 -3.24 -14.43
N ALA A 125 -0.77 -4.43 -13.86
CA ALA A 125 -0.53 -4.57 -12.42
C ALA A 125 0.73 -3.83 -11.97
N ARG A 126 1.83 -3.94 -12.74
CA ARG A 126 3.08 -3.22 -12.49
C ARG A 126 2.92 -1.71 -12.66
N VAL A 127 2.26 -1.26 -13.73
CA VAL A 127 2.01 0.16 -13.99
C VAL A 127 1.18 0.77 -12.86
N LEU A 128 0.09 0.11 -12.46
CA LEU A 128 -0.78 0.53 -11.37
C LEU A 128 0.00 0.64 -10.04
N TYR A 129 0.72 -0.42 -9.69
CA TYR A 129 1.42 -0.51 -8.40
C TYR A 129 2.63 0.43 -8.32
N TYR A 130 3.55 0.37 -9.29
CA TYR A 130 4.78 1.14 -9.23
C TYR A 130 4.59 2.64 -9.47
N MET A 131 3.54 3.05 -10.20
CA MET A 131 3.17 4.46 -10.29
C MET A 131 2.89 5.01 -8.89
N GLN A 132 2.07 4.31 -8.10
CA GLN A 132 1.70 4.77 -6.77
C GLN A 132 2.88 4.72 -5.78
N ILE A 133 3.71 3.67 -5.84
CA ILE A 133 4.93 3.62 -5.05
C ILE A 133 5.87 4.78 -5.42
N GLY A 134 5.99 5.12 -6.71
CA GLY A 134 6.75 6.27 -7.19
C GLY A 134 6.27 7.59 -6.58
N TYR A 135 4.95 7.79 -6.49
CA TYR A 135 4.34 8.94 -5.82
C TYR A 135 4.81 9.08 -4.37
N TYR A 136 4.82 7.97 -3.61
CA TYR A 136 5.25 7.98 -2.22
C TYR A 136 6.76 8.17 -2.06
N VAL A 137 7.57 7.52 -2.90
CA VAL A 137 9.04 7.63 -2.86
C VAL A 137 9.50 9.05 -3.20
N LEU A 138 8.82 9.73 -4.13
CA LEU A 138 9.12 11.11 -4.50
C LEU A 138 8.54 12.14 -3.51
N ASP A 139 7.80 11.68 -2.48
CA ASP A 139 7.11 12.51 -1.49
C ASP A 139 6.29 13.65 -2.12
N LEU A 140 5.56 13.34 -3.20
CA LEU A 140 4.79 14.34 -3.94
C LEU A 140 3.68 14.91 -3.05
N LYS A 141 3.73 16.22 -2.79
CA LYS A 141 2.72 16.96 -2.02
C LYS A 141 1.62 17.48 -2.95
N GLU A 142 0.93 16.56 -3.59
CA GLU A 142 -0.21 16.87 -4.43
C GLU A 142 -1.51 16.81 -3.61
N PRO A 143 -2.35 17.86 -3.60
CA PRO A 143 -3.64 17.82 -2.93
C PRO A 143 -4.50 16.68 -3.46
N VAL A 144 -5.26 16.02 -2.57
CA VAL A 144 -6.15 14.92 -2.96
C VAL A 144 -7.15 15.39 -4.01
N GLU A 145 -7.66 16.60 -3.88
CA GLU A 145 -8.62 17.22 -4.81
C GLU A 145 -8.05 17.33 -6.22
N ALA A 146 -6.76 17.69 -6.35
CA ALA A 146 -6.09 17.78 -7.64
C ALA A 146 -5.96 16.39 -8.29
N ARG A 147 -5.52 15.38 -7.54
CA ARG A 147 -5.42 13.99 -8.04
C ARG A 147 -6.78 13.45 -8.48
N VAL A 148 -7.79 13.72 -7.68
CA VAL A 148 -9.16 13.23 -7.87
C VAL A 148 -9.84 13.92 -9.06
N SER A 149 -9.49 15.17 -9.35
CA SER A 149 -9.95 15.85 -10.58
C SER A 149 -9.55 15.11 -11.87
N HIS A 150 -8.53 14.25 -11.80
CA HIS A 150 -8.05 13.43 -12.91
C HIS A 150 -8.49 11.95 -12.82
N LEU A 151 -9.40 11.61 -11.89
CA LEU A 151 -9.79 10.22 -11.61
C LEU A 151 -10.21 9.45 -12.87
N ALA A 152 -11.05 10.05 -13.71
CA ALA A 152 -11.50 9.40 -14.95
C ALA A 152 -10.33 9.07 -15.90
N ALA A 153 -9.40 10.01 -16.06
CA ALA A 153 -8.21 9.83 -16.90
C ALA A 153 -7.25 8.77 -16.33
N TYR A 154 -7.10 8.71 -15.01
CA TYR A 154 -6.33 7.67 -14.35
C TYR A 154 -6.97 6.29 -14.55
N LEU A 155 -8.28 6.16 -14.30
CA LEU A 155 -9.01 4.91 -14.50
C LEU A 155 -8.88 4.42 -15.95
N ARG A 156 -9.05 5.32 -16.92
CA ARG A 156 -8.80 5.00 -18.33
C ARG A 156 -7.37 4.57 -18.60
N SER A 157 -6.38 5.22 -17.99
CA SER A 157 -4.97 4.84 -18.18
C SER A 157 -4.69 3.44 -17.62
N PHE A 158 -5.25 3.09 -16.46
CA PHE A 158 -5.02 1.79 -15.82
C PHE A 158 -5.85 0.65 -16.41
N THR A 159 -7.03 0.94 -16.96
CA THR A 159 -7.95 -0.09 -17.48
C THR A 159 -7.99 -0.12 -19.00
N GLY A 160 -7.73 0.99 -19.69
CA GLY A 160 -8.01 1.13 -21.12
C GLY A 160 -9.51 1.32 -21.43
N LEU A 161 -10.36 1.47 -20.41
CA LEU A 161 -11.80 1.66 -20.56
C LEU A 161 -12.20 3.05 -20.04
N GLU A 162 -13.18 3.67 -20.69
CA GLU A 162 -13.72 4.94 -20.23
C GLU A 162 -14.68 4.69 -19.05
N PRO A 163 -14.44 5.29 -17.87
CA PRO A 163 -15.35 5.16 -16.73
C PRO A 163 -16.63 5.95 -16.97
N SER A 164 -17.74 5.44 -16.45
CA SER A 164 -19.00 6.18 -16.47
C SER A 164 -19.00 7.32 -15.44
N GLU A 165 -19.91 8.29 -15.59
CA GLU A 165 -20.13 9.31 -14.57
C GLU A 165 -20.53 8.69 -13.22
N ALA A 166 -21.26 7.57 -13.24
CA ALA A 166 -21.66 6.86 -12.04
C ALA A 166 -20.47 6.23 -11.30
N ASP A 167 -19.49 5.68 -12.03
CA ASP A 167 -18.24 5.13 -11.46
C ASP A 167 -17.46 6.24 -10.75
N VAL A 168 -17.26 7.37 -11.43
CA VAL A 168 -16.55 8.53 -10.88
C VAL A 168 -17.29 9.02 -9.63
N ALA A 169 -18.60 9.26 -9.72
CA ALA A 169 -19.40 9.74 -8.61
C ALA A 169 -19.40 8.77 -7.41
N HIS A 170 -19.34 7.46 -7.65
CA HIS A 170 -19.23 6.46 -6.59
C HIS A 170 -17.95 6.66 -5.77
N PHE A 171 -16.80 6.77 -6.44
CA PHE A 171 -15.53 6.94 -5.74
C PHE A 171 -15.41 8.33 -5.08
N MET A 172 -15.95 9.38 -5.69
CA MET A 172 -16.01 10.70 -5.07
C MET A 172 -16.72 10.69 -3.70
N ARG A 173 -17.83 9.94 -3.59
CA ARG A 173 -18.55 9.78 -2.32
C ARG A 173 -17.72 9.04 -1.27
N PHE A 174 -16.94 8.04 -1.68
CA PHE A 174 -16.03 7.35 -0.79
C PHE A 174 -14.97 8.28 -0.23
N ILE A 175 -14.36 9.13 -1.07
CA ILE A 175 -13.34 10.10 -0.64
C ILE A 175 -13.94 11.13 0.32
N ALA A 176 -15.12 11.67 0.02
CA ALA A 176 -15.78 12.67 0.85
C ALA A 176 -16.21 12.16 2.24
N ALA A 177 -16.29 10.85 2.44
CA ALA A 177 -16.69 10.21 3.70
C ALA A 177 -15.50 9.88 4.62
N ARG A 178 -14.28 10.29 4.27
CA ARG A 178 -13.04 10.02 5.01
C ARG A 178 -12.55 11.27 5.71
#